data_AF-A0A2Z6CUW1-F1
#
_entry.id   AF-A0A2Z6CUW1-F1
#
_cell.length_a   1.000
_cell.length_b   1.000
_cell.length_c   1.000
_cell.angle_alpha   90.00
_cell.angle_beta   90.00
_cell.angle_gamma   90.00
#
_symmetry.space_group_name_H-M   'P 1'
#
loop_
_entity.id
_entity.type
_entity.pdbx_description
1 polymer ?
#
loop_
_entity_poly.entity_id
_entity_poly.type
_entity_poly.pdbx_seq_one_letter_code
_entity_poly.pdbx_strand_id
1 'polypeptide(L)'
;MVTQSQPKLKGKLKILLLTILVAVVIIAAKIFNLPAIFTTLVAQVNNLGIWGVVAYIGIYNLATLLLIPGSVLTLKAGCLFGLFWGSVYALIAAIIGAVLAFMIGRYVSRGWVSRQIEQHPKLKAIDVAVAKEGWKIVLLTRLCPLFPFNLLNYFFGVTQVSLKHYVLGSFGIIPGTVMYVYIGTLAGNLAMNNMPNPALTPEAKTYQLIMQIIGLLATVAVTIYITKIAHKALNQSMNEIETVQKQNEKYGK
;
A
#
# COMPACT_ATOMS: atom_id res chain seq x y z
N MET A 1 46.82 -5.70 -14.41
CA MET A 1 46.49 -4.34 -14.88
C MET A 1 45.21 -3.86 -14.18
N VAL A 2 45.37 -2.80 -13.39
CA VAL A 2 44.40 -1.88 -12.75
C VAL A 2 42.94 -2.36 -12.55
N THR A 3 42.65 -2.86 -11.35
CA THR A 3 41.29 -2.88 -10.78
C THR A 3 40.90 -1.44 -10.42
N GLN A 4 40.13 -0.76 -11.27
CA GLN A 4 39.66 0.59 -10.98
C GLN A 4 38.70 0.57 -9.77
N SER A 5 39.17 1.01 -8.61
CA SER A 5 38.35 1.27 -7.44
C SER A 5 37.45 2.48 -7.71
N GLN A 6 36.20 2.24 -8.10
CA GLN A 6 35.19 3.29 -8.18
C GLN A 6 35.08 4.00 -6.81
N PRO A 7 35.20 5.34 -6.74
CA PRO A 7 35.24 6.05 -5.47
C PRO A 7 33.88 5.96 -4.76
N LYS A 8 33.88 5.51 -3.49
CA LYS A 8 32.72 5.39 -2.58
C LYS A 8 31.83 6.65 -2.53
N LEU A 9 32.37 7.80 -2.93
CA LEU A 9 31.70 9.11 -2.98
C LEU A 9 30.50 9.15 -3.96
N LYS A 10 30.58 8.47 -5.11
CA LYS A 10 29.47 8.44 -6.09
C LYS A 10 28.24 7.68 -5.57
N GLY A 11 28.45 6.69 -4.70
CA GLY A 11 27.38 5.94 -4.04
C GLY A 11 26.60 6.81 -3.06
N LYS A 12 27.31 7.46 -2.12
CA LYS A 12 26.71 8.37 -1.13
C LYS A 12 26.00 9.56 -1.78
N LEU A 13 26.55 10.12 -2.85
CA LEU A 13 25.92 11.21 -3.60
C LEU A 13 24.62 10.76 -4.26
N LYS A 14 24.57 9.56 -4.84
CA LYS A 14 23.33 8.99 -5.40
C LYS A 14 22.28 8.70 -4.33
N ILE A 15 22.68 8.20 -3.15
CA ILE A 15 21.74 8.01 -2.02
C ILE A 15 21.17 9.37 -1.67
N LEU A 16 22.04 10.35 -1.40
CA LEU A 16 21.65 11.71 -1.04
C LEU A 16 20.69 12.32 -2.07
N LEU A 17 20.98 12.20 -3.36
CA LEU A 17 20.12 12.70 -4.44
C LEU A 17 18.78 11.98 -4.49
N LEU A 18 18.72 10.67 -4.25
CA LEU A 18 17.48 9.91 -4.22
C LEU A 18 16.64 10.26 -2.98
N THR A 19 17.28 10.43 -1.82
CA THR A 19 16.59 10.89 -0.59
C THR A 19 16.08 12.31 -0.74
N ILE A 20 16.86 13.20 -1.36
CA ILE A 20 16.44 14.57 -1.68
C ILE A 20 15.30 14.54 -2.69
N LEU A 21 15.36 13.71 -3.73
CA LEU A 21 14.27 13.58 -4.70
C LEU A 21 12.97 13.12 -4.02
N VAL A 22 13.03 12.09 -3.18
CA VAL A 22 11.87 11.61 -2.40
C VAL A 22 11.36 12.71 -1.46
N ALA A 23 12.25 13.41 -0.76
CA ALA A 23 11.87 14.52 0.12
C ALA A 23 11.23 15.67 -0.66
N VAL A 24 11.77 16.06 -1.82
CA VAL A 24 11.23 17.08 -2.72
C VAL A 24 9.88 16.65 -3.25
N VAL A 25 9.69 15.40 -3.66
CA VAL A 25 8.39 14.88 -4.11
C VAL A 25 7.37 14.93 -2.97
N ILE A 26 7.75 14.55 -1.73
CA ILE A 26 6.86 14.64 -0.56
C ILE A 26 6.51 16.10 -0.22
N ILE A 27 7.49 17.00 -0.26
CA ILE A 27 7.32 18.42 0.03
C ILE A 27 6.45 19.08 -1.06
N ALA A 28 6.75 18.83 -2.33
CA ALA A 28 5.94 19.29 -3.45
C ALA A 28 4.51 18.74 -3.35
N ALA A 29 4.34 17.46 -3.00
CA ALA A 29 3.02 16.87 -2.80
C ALA A 29 2.20 17.58 -1.72
N LYS A 30 2.86 18.05 -0.64
CA LYS A 30 2.22 18.86 0.40
C LYS A 30 1.94 20.28 -0.07
N ILE A 31 2.89 20.96 -0.71
CA ILE A 31 2.77 22.34 -1.18
C ILE A 31 1.65 22.47 -2.22
N PHE A 32 1.62 21.59 -3.21
CA PHE A 32 0.62 21.58 -4.28
C PHE A 32 -0.69 20.90 -3.86
N ASN A 33 -0.79 20.43 -2.62
CA ASN A 33 -1.93 19.68 -2.11
C ASN A 33 -2.41 18.58 -3.08
N LEU A 34 -1.46 17.78 -3.57
CA LEU A 34 -1.73 16.71 -4.52
C LEU A 34 -2.85 15.77 -4.04
N PRO A 35 -2.98 15.40 -2.75
CA PRO A 35 -4.15 14.64 -2.29
C PRO A 35 -5.49 15.32 -2.64
N ALA A 36 -5.60 16.64 -2.51
CA ALA A 36 -6.79 17.39 -2.91
C ALA A 36 -7.02 17.36 -4.42
N ILE A 37 -5.97 17.49 -5.23
CA ILE A 37 -6.11 17.40 -6.70
C ILE A 37 -6.61 16.02 -7.12
N PHE A 38 -6.00 14.95 -6.61
CA PHE A 38 -6.37 13.57 -6.94
C PHE A 38 -7.79 13.23 -6.46
N THR A 39 -8.22 13.76 -5.31
CA THR A 39 -9.60 13.59 -4.84
C THR A 39 -10.62 14.32 -5.70
N THR A 40 -10.30 15.51 -6.19
CA THR A 40 -11.15 16.25 -7.14
C THR A 40 -11.23 15.55 -8.48
N LEU A 41 -10.09 15.08 -9.01
CA LEU A 41 -10.05 14.31 -10.25
C LEU A 41 -10.92 13.06 -10.15
N VAL A 42 -10.82 12.31 -9.04
CA VAL A 42 -11.67 11.15 -8.80
C VAL A 42 -13.13 11.53 -8.64
N ALA A 43 -13.48 12.70 -8.07
CA ALA A 43 -14.87 13.12 -8.02
C ALA A 43 -15.48 13.41 -9.41
N GLN A 44 -14.67 13.91 -10.35
CA GLN A 44 -15.10 14.20 -11.73
C GLN A 44 -15.36 12.93 -12.56
N VAL A 45 -14.84 11.79 -12.11
CA VAL A 45 -15.02 10.48 -12.76
C VAL A 45 -16.49 10.06 -12.83
N ASN A 46 -17.33 10.52 -11.90
CA ASN A 46 -18.71 10.07 -11.76
C ASN A 46 -19.58 10.34 -13.01
N ASN A 47 -19.20 11.33 -13.83
CA ASN A 47 -19.94 11.72 -15.03
C ASN A 47 -19.59 10.88 -16.28
N LEU A 48 -18.65 9.93 -16.17
CA LEU A 48 -18.07 9.22 -17.32
C LEU A 48 -18.62 7.79 -17.52
N GLY A 49 -19.57 7.35 -16.69
CA GLY A 49 -20.12 5.99 -16.78
C GLY A 49 -19.05 4.90 -16.64
N ILE A 50 -19.00 3.94 -17.57
CA ILE A 50 -18.03 2.82 -17.51
C ILE A 50 -16.57 3.27 -17.65
N TRP A 51 -16.34 4.37 -18.39
CA TRP A 51 -15.01 4.99 -18.51
C TRP A 51 -14.54 5.59 -17.18
N GLY A 52 -15.48 5.85 -16.27
CA GLY A 52 -15.16 6.32 -14.95
C GLY A 52 -14.29 5.31 -14.17
N VAL A 53 -14.61 4.02 -14.25
CA VAL A 53 -13.83 2.97 -13.57
C VAL A 53 -12.38 2.94 -14.09
N VAL A 54 -12.20 3.05 -15.41
CA VAL A 54 -10.88 3.07 -16.05
C VAL A 54 -10.09 4.31 -15.61
N ALA A 55 -10.73 5.48 -15.61
CA ALA A 55 -10.12 6.73 -15.16
C ALA A 55 -9.72 6.66 -13.68
N TYR A 56 -10.57 6.11 -12.82
CA TYR A 56 -10.27 5.91 -11.40
C TYR A 56 -9.03 5.03 -11.21
N ILE A 57 -8.96 3.88 -11.89
CA ILE A 57 -7.80 2.98 -11.81
C ILE A 57 -6.53 3.69 -12.28
N GLY A 58 -6.59 4.44 -13.38
CA GLY A 58 -5.47 5.23 -13.88
C GLY A 58 -4.98 6.29 -12.89
N ILE A 59 -5.90 7.06 -12.32
CA ILE A 59 -5.61 8.10 -11.31
C ILE A 59 -5.01 7.46 -10.05
N TYR A 60 -5.56 6.34 -9.59
CA TYR A 60 -5.05 5.62 -8.43
C TYR A 60 -3.62 5.12 -8.64
N ASN A 61 -3.34 4.54 -9.82
CA ASN A 61 -2.01 4.06 -10.16
C ASN A 61 -1.00 5.21 -10.19
N LEU A 62 -1.36 6.34 -10.83
CA LEU A 62 -0.50 7.51 -10.87
C LEU A 62 -0.22 8.05 -9.46
N ALA A 63 -1.25 8.13 -8.60
CA ALA A 63 -1.09 8.50 -7.20
C ALA A 63 -0.13 7.55 -6.45
N THR A 64 -0.30 6.24 -6.64
CA THR A 64 0.56 5.21 -6.04
C THR A 64 2.01 5.40 -6.45
N LEU A 65 2.26 5.68 -7.74
CA LEU A 65 3.60 5.94 -8.25
C LEU A 65 4.21 7.22 -7.67
N LEU A 66 3.40 8.26 -7.51
CA LEU A 66 3.79 9.56 -6.93
C LEU A 66 3.84 9.56 -5.39
N LEU A 67 3.76 8.39 -4.76
CA LEU A 67 3.76 8.23 -3.30
C LEU A 67 2.58 8.91 -2.58
N ILE A 68 1.50 9.25 -3.30
CA ILE A 68 0.29 9.84 -2.73
C ILE A 68 -0.48 8.77 -1.92
N PRO A 69 -0.93 9.07 -0.68
CA PRO A 69 -1.61 8.09 0.16
C PRO A 69 -2.86 7.48 -0.53
N GLY A 70 -2.80 6.19 -0.84
CA GLY A 70 -3.89 5.47 -1.50
C GLY A 70 -5.17 5.37 -0.66
N SER A 71 -5.07 5.51 0.68
CA SER A 71 -6.23 5.49 1.59
C SER A 71 -7.30 6.50 1.23
N VAL A 72 -6.89 7.69 0.78
CA VAL A 72 -7.81 8.77 0.38
C VAL A 72 -8.60 8.37 -0.86
N LEU A 73 -7.94 7.74 -1.83
CA LEU A 73 -8.54 7.27 -3.08
C LEU A 73 -9.41 6.02 -2.86
N THR A 74 -9.04 5.17 -1.91
CA THR A 74 -9.86 4.03 -1.48
C THR A 74 -11.15 4.48 -0.78
N LEU A 75 -11.10 5.50 0.08
CA LEU A 75 -12.29 6.14 0.66
C LEU A 75 -13.20 6.69 -0.44
N LYS A 76 -12.63 7.38 -1.43
CA LYS A 76 -13.39 7.93 -2.56
C LYS A 76 -14.06 6.83 -3.40
N ALA A 77 -13.42 5.67 -3.58
CA ALA A 77 -14.08 4.55 -4.26
C ALA A 77 -15.36 4.09 -3.55
N GLY A 78 -15.37 4.05 -2.22
CA GLY A 78 -16.59 3.74 -1.47
C GLY A 78 -17.69 4.79 -1.65
N CYS A 79 -17.31 6.07 -1.67
CA CYS A 79 -18.26 7.16 -1.90
C CYS A 79 -18.88 7.11 -3.31
N LEU A 80 -18.11 6.73 -4.33
CA LEU A 80 -18.54 6.76 -5.74
C LEU A 80 -19.21 5.47 -6.20
N PHE A 81 -18.67 4.32 -5.83
CA PHE A 81 -19.06 3.02 -6.38
C PHE A 81 -19.75 2.11 -5.33
N GLY A 82 -19.93 2.60 -4.12
CA GLY A 82 -20.48 1.83 -3.00
C GLY A 82 -19.54 0.75 -2.48
N LEU A 83 -20.03 -0.04 -1.53
CA LEU A 83 -19.18 -0.97 -0.77
C LEU A 83 -18.59 -2.08 -1.64
N PHE A 84 -19.43 -2.78 -2.42
CA PHE A 84 -18.98 -3.94 -3.19
C PHE A 84 -18.08 -3.54 -4.36
N TRP A 85 -18.60 -2.74 -5.29
CA TRP A 85 -17.84 -2.32 -6.48
C TRP A 85 -16.69 -1.39 -6.14
N GLY A 86 -16.84 -0.51 -5.15
CA GLY A 86 -15.73 0.29 -4.64
C GLY A 86 -14.58 -0.56 -4.11
N SER A 87 -14.88 -1.67 -3.43
CA SER A 87 -13.86 -2.61 -2.94
C SER A 87 -13.17 -3.32 -4.10
N VAL A 88 -13.92 -3.80 -5.08
CA VAL A 88 -13.38 -4.47 -6.28
C VAL A 88 -12.46 -3.53 -7.05
N TYR A 89 -12.91 -2.33 -7.37
CA TYR A 89 -12.14 -1.37 -8.16
C TYR A 89 -10.93 -0.85 -7.40
N ALA A 90 -11.06 -0.56 -6.09
CA ALA A 90 -9.93 -0.15 -5.26
C ALA A 90 -8.88 -1.27 -5.14
N LEU A 91 -9.29 -2.53 -5.02
CA LEU A 91 -8.36 -3.67 -4.98
C LEU A 91 -7.60 -3.83 -6.29
N ILE A 92 -8.31 -3.80 -7.42
CA ILE A 92 -7.69 -3.89 -8.75
C ILE A 92 -6.68 -2.76 -8.93
N ALA A 93 -7.10 -1.53 -8.64
CA ALA A 93 -6.25 -0.35 -8.72
C ALA A 93 -5.02 -0.46 -7.80
N ALA A 94 -5.21 -0.82 -6.53
CA ALA A 94 -4.13 -0.95 -5.56
C ALA A 94 -3.13 -2.05 -5.94
N ILE A 95 -3.59 -3.21 -6.42
CA ILE A 95 -2.72 -4.31 -6.85
C ILE A 95 -1.92 -3.92 -8.10
N ILE A 96 -2.56 -3.30 -9.10
CA ILE A 96 -1.86 -2.83 -10.31
C ILE A 96 -0.81 -1.79 -9.92
N GLY A 97 -1.17 -0.78 -9.14
CA GLY A 97 -0.26 0.28 -8.71
C GLY A 97 0.89 -0.27 -7.87
N ALA A 98 0.61 -1.23 -7.00
CA ALA A 98 1.61 -1.95 -6.23
C ALA A 98 2.59 -2.70 -7.12
N VAL A 99 2.10 -3.40 -8.15
CA VAL A 99 2.96 -4.13 -9.12
C VAL A 99 3.80 -3.15 -9.94
N LEU A 100 3.23 -2.04 -10.41
CA LEU A 100 3.97 -1.03 -11.16
C LEU A 100 5.11 -0.42 -10.33
N ALA A 101 4.83 0.00 -9.09
CA ALA A 101 5.85 0.52 -8.18
C ALA A 101 6.92 -0.54 -7.84
N PHE A 102 6.51 -1.80 -7.64
CA PHE A 102 7.43 -2.92 -7.46
C PHE A 102 8.34 -3.13 -8.69
N MET A 103 7.79 -3.09 -9.91
CA MET A 103 8.57 -3.25 -11.14
C MET A 103 9.53 -2.08 -11.34
N ILE A 104 9.13 -0.85 -11.04
CA ILE A 104 10.03 0.31 -11.07
C ILE A 104 11.18 0.10 -10.08
N GLY A 105 10.91 -0.31 -8.84
CA GLY A 105 11.96 -0.66 -7.88
C GLY A 105 12.89 -1.78 -8.40
N ARG A 106 12.31 -2.81 -9.02
CA ARG A 106 12.99 -4.00 -9.54
C ARG A 106 13.93 -3.73 -10.70
N TYR A 107 13.53 -2.89 -11.65
CA TYR A 107 14.30 -2.66 -12.87
C TYR A 107 15.10 -1.37 -12.86
N VAL A 108 14.62 -0.32 -12.18
CA VAL A 108 15.29 0.99 -12.14
C VAL A 108 16.26 1.09 -10.97
N SER A 109 15.88 0.57 -9.80
CA SER A 109 16.62 0.82 -8.55
C SER A 109 17.46 -0.36 -8.07
N ARG A 110 17.10 -1.60 -8.42
CA ARG A 110 17.69 -2.83 -7.86
C ARG A 110 19.19 -2.97 -8.08
N GLY A 111 19.71 -2.64 -9.28
CA GLY A 111 21.14 -2.80 -9.57
C GLY A 111 22.04 -1.93 -8.67
N TRP A 112 21.54 -0.78 -8.23
CA TRP A 112 22.25 0.10 -7.32
C TRP A 112 22.01 -0.27 -5.84
N VAL A 113 20.77 -0.60 -5.46
CA VAL A 113 20.43 -1.00 -4.08
C VAL A 113 21.04 -2.35 -3.69
N SER A 114 21.06 -3.34 -4.59
CA SER A 114 21.65 -4.66 -4.33
C SER A 114 23.12 -4.55 -3.92
N ARG A 115 23.88 -3.65 -4.56
CA ARG A 115 25.29 -3.39 -4.21
C ARG A 115 25.45 -2.75 -2.83
N GLN A 116 24.43 -2.03 -2.34
CA GLN A 116 24.42 -1.48 -0.97
C GLN A 116 23.99 -2.53 0.04
N ILE A 117 23.01 -3.39 -0.30
CA ILE A 117 22.59 -4.54 0.51
C ILE A 117 23.77 -5.49 0.71
N GLU A 118 24.56 -5.77 -0.33
CA GLU A 118 25.76 -6.61 -0.25
C GLU A 118 26.86 -6.04 0.67
N GLN A 119 26.90 -4.72 0.84
CA GLN A 119 27.85 -4.04 1.73
C GLN A 119 27.41 -4.08 3.21
N HIS A 120 26.19 -4.53 3.49
CA HIS A 120 25.62 -4.59 4.84
C HIS A 120 25.12 -6.01 5.15
N PRO A 121 25.90 -6.83 5.91
CA PRO A 121 25.57 -8.23 6.20
C PRO A 121 24.16 -8.45 6.75
N LYS A 122 23.69 -7.53 7.62
CA LYS A 122 22.32 -7.54 8.17
C LYS A 122 21.24 -7.38 7.09
N LEU A 123 21.44 -6.48 6.13
CA LEU A 123 20.50 -6.27 5.03
C LEU A 123 20.50 -7.46 4.08
N LYS A 124 21.67 -8.05 3.80
CA LYS A 124 21.81 -9.24 2.95
C LYS A 124 21.07 -10.45 3.55
N ALA A 125 21.19 -10.67 4.86
CA ALA A 125 20.50 -11.79 5.49
C ALA A 125 18.99 -11.55 5.64
N ILE A 126 18.53 -10.30 5.81
CA ILE A 126 17.11 -9.96 5.67
C ILE A 126 16.63 -10.27 4.24
N ASP A 127 17.39 -9.86 3.22
CA ASP A 127 17.04 -10.09 1.81
C ASP A 127 16.92 -11.59 1.46
N VAL A 128 17.84 -12.43 1.96
CA VAL A 128 17.79 -13.90 1.78
C VAL A 128 16.63 -14.53 2.54
N ALA A 129 16.35 -14.11 3.76
CA ALA A 129 15.25 -14.65 4.53
C ALA A 129 13.88 -14.26 3.94
N VAL A 130 13.76 -13.01 3.50
CA VAL A 130 12.60 -12.51 2.77
C VAL A 130 12.44 -13.22 1.42
N ALA A 131 13.53 -13.70 0.79
CA ALA A 131 13.42 -14.50 -0.44
C ALA A 131 12.70 -15.84 -0.22
N LYS A 132 12.97 -16.52 0.91
CA LYS A 132 12.40 -17.85 1.22
C LYS A 132 10.90 -17.80 1.51
N GLU A 133 10.46 -16.85 2.34
CA GLU A 133 9.07 -16.71 2.78
C GLU A 133 8.41 -15.42 2.23
N GLY A 134 8.82 -15.00 1.03
CA GLY A 134 8.50 -13.66 0.52
C GLY A 134 7.01 -13.34 0.42
N TRP A 135 6.17 -14.31 0.08
CA TRP A 135 4.72 -14.08 0.02
C TRP A 135 4.13 -13.85 1.42
N LYS A 136 4.60 -14.59 2.44
CA LYS A 136 4.17 -14.48 3.83
C LYS A 136 4.61 -13.14 4.42
N ILE A 137 5.85 -12.71 4.16
CA ILE A 137 6.34 -11.40 4.61
C ILE A 137 5.53 -10.27 3.97
N VAL A 138 5.28 -10.33 2.66
CA VAL A 138 4.45 -9.34 1.97
C VAL A 138 3.03 -9.36 2.57
N LEU A 139 2.40 -10.53 2.71
CA LEU A 139 1.06 -10.68 3.28
C LEU A 139 0.95 -10.05 4.68
N LEU A 140 1.85 -10.42 5.58
CA LEU A 140 1.84 -9.94 6.96
C LEU A 140 2.09 -8.43 7.06
N THR A 141 2.98 -7.89 6.23
CA THR A 141 3.22 -6.43 6.16
C THR A 141 2.09 -5.67 5.47
N ARG A 142 1.25 -6.31 4.65
CA ARG A 142 0.01 -5.69 4.13
C ARG A 142 -1.11 -5.69 5.15
N LEU A 143 -1.25 -6.78 5.91
CA LEU A 143 -2.24 -6.91 6.98
C LEU A 143 -1.89 -6.03 8.19
N CYS A 144 -0.61 -5.72 8.36
CA CYS A 144 -0.11 -4.89 9.45
C CYS A 144 0.34 -3.52 8.93
N PRO A 145 -0.43 -2.43 9.17
CA PRO A 145 -0.15 -1.10 8.60
C PRO A 145 1.00 -0.36 9.32
N LEU A 146 2.11 -1.06 9.59
CA LEU A 146 3.31 -0.49 10.21
C LEU A 146 4.07 0.42 9.24
N PHE A 147 3.99 0.13 7.94
CA PHE A 147 4.75 0.81 6.91
C PHE A 147 3.81 1.46 5.89
N PRO A 148 4.16 2.66 5.37
CA PRO A 148 3.39 3.27 4.30
C PRO A 148 3.32 2.39 3.05
N PHE A 149 2.10 2.11 2.57
CA PHE A 149 1.83 1.22 1.43
C PHE A 149 2.72 1.49 0.22
N ASN A 150 2.86 2.76 -0.16
CA ASN A 150 3.62 3.15 -1.35
C ASN A 150 5.13 2.85 -1.21
N LEU A 151 5.72 3.18 -0.05
CA LEU A 151 7.14 2.92 0.21
C LEU A 151 7.45 1.42 0.19
N LEU A 152 6.53 0.63 0.76
CA LEU A 152 6.66 -0.81 0.83
C LEU A 152 6.67 -1.47 -0.56
N ASN A 153 5.94 -0.90 -1.52
CA ASN A 153 5.92 -1.39 -2.91
C ASN A 153 7.32 -1.30 -3.56
N TYR A 154 7.97 -0.13 -3.44
CA TYR A 154 9.31 0.09 -3.95
C TYR A 154 10.36 -0.72 -3.18
N PHE A 155 10.19 -0.85 -1.87
CA PHE A 155 11.06 -1.66 -1.02
C PHE A 155 11.07 -3.12 -1.46
N PHE A 156 9.90 -3.74 -1.64
CA PHE A 156 9.85 -5.13 -2.15
C PHE A 156 10.36 -5.25 -3.59
N GLY A 157 10.26 -4.18 -4.38
CA GLY A 157 10.87 -4.12 -5.72
C GLY A 157 12.39 -4.31 -5.70
N VAL A 158 13.07 -3.76 -4.70
CA VAL A 158 14.55 -3.83 -4.60
C VAL A 158 15.06 -5.10 -3.91
N THR A 159 14.22 -5.84 -3.20
CA THR A 159 14.57 -7.13 -2.55
C THR A 159 14.50 -8.32 -3.52
N GLN A 160 14.85 -9.50 -3.02
CA GLN A 160 14.78 -10.78 -3.73
C GLN A 160 13.37 -11.39 -3.82
N VAL A 161 12.32 -10.71 -3.33
CA VAL A 161 10.94 -11.21 -3.43
C VAL A 161 10.57 -11.45 -4.89
N SER A 162 10.02 -12.61 -5.25
CA SER A 162 9.55 -12.86 -6.61
C SER A 162 8.27 -12.07 -6.89
N LEU A 163 8.02 -11.70 -8.15
CA LEU A 163 6.76 -11.03 -8.53
C LEU A 163 5.53 -11.86 -8.13
N LYS A 164 5.61 -13.19 -8.25
CA LYS A 164 4.55 -14.12 -7.84
C LYS A 164 4.25 -14.01 -6.34
N HIS A 165 5.30 -14.05 -5.51
CA HIS A 165 5.16 -13.90 -4.06
C HIS A 165 4.60 -12.53 -3.68
N TYR A 166 5.04 -11.48 -4.39
CA TYR A 166 4.55 -10.13 -4.16
C TYR A 166 3.07 -9.96 -4.48
N VAL A 167 2.61 -10.49 -5.63
CA VAL A 167 1.18 -10.46 -6.00
C VAL A 167 0.35 -11.29 -5.01
N LEU A 168 0.80 -12.50 -4.66
CA LEU A 168 0.09 -13.36 -3.72
C LEU A 168 -0.02 -12.73 -2.32
N GLY A 169 1.07 -12.15 -1.82
CA GLY A 169 1.04 -11.44 -0.54
C GLY A 169 0.24 -10.14 -0.59
N SER A 170 0.08 -9.52 -1.76
CA SER A 170 -0.68 -8.27 -1.90
C SER A 170 -2.17 -8.44 -1.63
N PHE A 171 -2.72 -9.65 -1.68
CA PHE A 171 -4.09 -9.92 -1.23
C PHE A 171 -4.31 -9.64 0.27
N GLY A 172 -3.24 -9.50 1.06
CA GLY A 172 -3.32 -9.05 2.45
C GLY A 172 -3.92 -7.65 2.62
N ILE A 173 -4.06 -6.86 1.56
CA ILE A 173 -4.71 -5.54 1.64
C ILE A 173 -6.24 -5.62 1.70
N ILE A 174 -6.85 -6.78 1.47
CA ILE A 174 -8.32 -6.93 1.36
C ILE A 174 -9.05 -6.40 2.59
N PRO A 175 -8.74 -6.84 3.83
CA PRO A 175 -9.51 -6.40 5.00
C PRO A 175 -9.45 -4.88 5.19
N GLY A 176 -8.24 -4.31 5.06
CA GLY A 176 -8.05 -2.86 5.13
C GLY A 176 -8.80 -2.12 4.03
N THR A 177 -8.73 -2.61 2.78
CA THR A 177 -9.40 -1.98 1.64
C THR A 177 -10.91 -1.94 1.83
N VAL A 178 -11.51 -3.07 2.22
CA VAL A 178 -12.96 -3.16 2.50
C VAL A 178 -13.35 -2.22 3.62
N MET A 179 -12.56 -2.14 4.71
CA MET A 179 -12.82 -1.21 5.81
C MET A 179 -12.82 0.25 5.34
N TYR A 180 -11.80 0.68 4.59
CA TYR A 180 -11.73 2.05 4.06
C TYR A 180 -12.88 2.35 3.07
N VAL A 181 -13.22 1.40 2.20
CA VAL A 181 -14.34 1.56 1.26
C VAL A 181 -15.67 1.62 2.01
N TYR A 182 -15.85 0.84 3.08
CA TYR A 182 -17.06 0.93 3.92
C TYR A 182 -17.20 2.34 4.49
N ILE A 183 -16.15 2.87 5.13
CA ILE A 183 -16.15 4.23 5.67
C ILE A 183 -16.51 5.24 4.57
N GLY A 184 -15.94 5.09 3.38
CA GLY A 184 -16.25 5.92 2.21
C GLY A 184 -17.70 5.84 1.76
N THR A 185 -18.27 4.63 1.75
CA THR A 185 -19.67 4.37 1.38
C THR A 185 -20.62 5.01 2.39
N LEU A 186 -20.33 4.89 3.68
CA LEU A 186 -21.12 5.53 4.73
C LEU A 186 -21.08 7.06 4.60
N ALA A 187 -19.90 7.63 4.35
CA ALA A 187 -19.75 9.07 4.12
C ALA A 187 -20.54 9.54 2.88
N GLY A 188 -20.51 8.78 1.79
CA GLY A 188 -21.31 9.05 0.59
C GLY A 188 -22.81 9.01 0.87
N ASN A 189 -23.28 7.95 1.53
CA ASN A 189 -24.69 7.79 1.91
C ASN A 189 -25.18 8.94 2.82
N LEU A 190 -24.38 9.35 3.81
CA LEU A 190 -24.72 10.46 4.69
C LEU A 190 -24.83 11.80 3.92
N ALA A 191 -23.96 12.04 2.94
CA ALA A 191 -24.04 13.22 2.10
C ALA A 191 -25.32 13.22 1.23
N MET A 192 -25.74 12.05 0.72
CA MET A 192 -26.94 11.90 -0.09
C MET A 192 -28.24 11.91 0.74
N ASN A 193 -28.21 11.46 2.00
CA ASN A 193 -29.39 11.44 2.88
C ASN A 193 -29.89 12.84 3.26
N ASN A 194 -29.07 13.88 3.09
CA ASN A 194 -29.48 15.27 3.21
C ASN A 194 -30.28 15.77 1.99
N MET A 195 -30.38 14.99 0.90
CA MET A 195 -31.36 15.26 -0.16
C MET A 195 -32.73 14.69 0.23
N PRO A 196 -33.84 15.42 -0.02
CA PRO A 196 -35.17 14.90 0.22
C PRO A 196 -35.42 13.69 -0.68
N ASN A 197 -35.25 12.49 -0.14
CA ASN A 197 -35.70 11.27 -0.78
C ASN A 197 -37.08 10.90 -0.21
N PRO A 198 -38.17 11.11 -0.97
CA PRO A 198 -39.55 10.89 -0.51
C PRO A 198 -39.91 9.40 -0.34
N ALA A 199 -39.02 8.47 -0.72
CA ALA A 199 -39.30 7.03 -0.72
C ALA A 199 -39.07 6.31 0.63
N LEU A 200 -38.46 6.96 1.63
CA LEU A 200 -38.11 6.32 2.91
C LEU A 200 -38.76 7.06 4.08
N THR A 201 -39.55 6.33 4.89
CA THR A 201 -40.04 6.84 6.17
C THR A 201 -38.87 7.20 7.11
N PRO A 202 -39.04 8.18 8.02
CA PRO A 202 -37.99 8.56 8.97
C PRO A 202 -37.46 7.38 9.80
N GLU A 203 -38.35 6.44 10.14
CA GLU A 203 -38.04 5.20 10.85
C GLU A 203 -37.11 4.30 10.01
N ALA A 204 -37.42 4.08 8.73
CA ALA A 204 -36.61 3.25 7.84
C ALA A 204 -35.19 3.81 7.64
N LYS A 205 -35.04 5.14 7.54
CA LYS A 205 -33.72 5.80 7.48
C LYS A 205 -32.90 5.56 8.76
N THR A 206 -33.58 5.57 9.91
CA THR A 206 -32.95 5.33 11.22
C THR A 206 -32.45 3.89 11.32
N TYR A 207 -33.27 2.90 10.96
CA TYR A 207 -32.87 1.49 10.95
C TYR A 207 -31.72 1.22 9.97
N GLN A 208 -31.75 1.83 8.78
CA GLN A 208 -30.66 1.71 7.81
C GLN A 208 -29.34 2.23 8.37
N LEU A 209 -29.35 3.39 9.03
CA LEU A 209 -28.15 3.97 9.64
C LEU A 209 -27.61 3.09 10.77
N ILE A 210 -28.49 2.57 11.63
CA ILE A 210 -28.10 1.66 12.72
C ILE A 210 -27.42 0.41 12.15
N MET A 211 -28.02 -0.21 11.13
CA MET A 211 -27.45 -1.40 10.49
C MET A 211 -26.09 -1.11 9.83
N GLN A 212 -25.92 0.05 9.21
CA GLN A 212 -24.63 0.48 8.64
C GLN A 212 -23.56 0.72 9.72
N ILE A 213 -23.93 1.34 10.85
CA ILE A 213 -23.01 1.55 11.97
C ILE A 213 -22.59 0.21 12.58
N ILE A 214 -23.55 -0.70 12.82
CA ILE A 214 -23.26 -2.05 13.34
C ILE A 214 -22.33 -2.80 12.38
N GLY A 215 -22.63 -2.78 11.08
CA GLY A 215 -21.79 -3.42 10.07
C GLY A 215 -20.38 -2.81 9.98
N LEU A 216 -20.24 -1.50 10.14
CA LEU A 216 -18.94 -0.84 10.20
C LEU A 216 -18.16 -1.27 11.44
N LEU A 217 -18.80 -1.28 12.62
CA LEU A 217 -18.16 -1.73 13.87
C LEU A 217 -17.69 -3.18 13.77
N ALA A 218 -18.52 -4.07 13.20
CA ALA A 218 -18.13 -5.46 12.95
C ALA A 218 -16.93 -5.54 11.98
N THR A 219 -16.94 -4.78 10.90
CA THR A 219 -15.85 -4.73 9.91
C THR A 219 -14.54 -4.23 10.54
N VAL A 220 -14.61 -3.18 11.36
CA VAL A 220 -13.46 -2.64 12.10
C VAL A 220 -12.94 -3.67 13.10
N ALA A 221 -13.82 -4.32 13.86
CA ALA A 221 -13.44 -5.36 14.82
C ALA A 221 -12.71 -6.53 14.15
N VAL A 222 -13.25 -7.05 13.04
CA VAL A 222 -12.63 -8.11 12.23
C VAL A 222 -11.28 -7.65 11.68
N THR A 223 -11.20 -6.44 11.14
CA THR A 223 -9.95 -5.90 10.58
C THR A 223 -8.88 -5.74 11.66
N ILE A 224 -9.24 -5.23 12.85
CA ILE A 224 -8.33 -5.12 14.00
C ILE A 224 -7.88 -6.50 14.47
N TYR A 225 -8.80 -7.47 14.55
CA TYR A 225 -8.48 -8.84 14.97
C TYR A 225 -7.47 -9.50 14.03
N ILE A 226 -7.72 -9.43 12.71
CA ILE A 226 -6.81 -9.92 11.69
C ILE A 226 -5.46 -9.20 11.77
N THR A 227 -5.46 -7.89 11.93
CA THR A 227 -4.24 -7.07 12.08
C THR A 227 -3.43 -7.50 13.30
N LYS A 228 -4.08 -7.77 14.44
CA LYS A 228 -3.41 -8.24 15.67
C LYS A 228 -2.74 -9.60 15.47
N ILE A 229 -3.42 -10.54 14.80
CA ILE A 229 -2.83 -11.84 14.47
C ILE A 229 -1.65 -11.67 13.54
N ALA A 230 -1.79 -10.85 12.50
CA ALA A 230 -0.72 -10.57 11.55
C ALA A 230 0.49 -9.92 12.23
N HIS A 231 0.28 -8.99 13.15
CA HIS A 231 1.36 -8.34 13.90
C HIS A 231 2.13 -9.33 14.77
N LYS A 232 1.42 -10.27 15.43
CA LYS A 232 2.05 -11.33 16.21
C LYS A 232 2.87 -12.27 15.31
N ALA A 233 2.30 -12.70 14.19
CA ALA A 233 2.96 -13.58 13.22
C ALA A 233 4.16 -12.92 12.52
N LEU A 234 4.08 -11.60 12.27
CA LEU A 234 5.17 -10.82 11.69
C LEU A 234 6.34 -10.71 12.66
N ASN A 235 6.07 -10.36 13.92
CA ASN A 235 7.11 -10.29 14.96
C ASN A 235 7.80 -11.64 15.15
N GLN A 236 7.04 -12.74 15.12
CA GLN A 236 7.62 -14.09 15.20
C GLN A 236 8.53 -14.38 14.00
N SER A 237 8.06 -14.07 12.78
CA SER A 237 8.87 -14.27 11.57
C SER A 237 10.15 -13.42 11.60
N MET A 238 10.09 -12.18 12.10
CA MET A 238 11.27 -11.32 12.26
C MET A 238 12.26 -11.89 13.30
N ASN A 239 11.77 -12.39 14.44
CA ASN A 239 12.61 -13.00 15.47
C ASN A 239 13.32 -14.27 14.97
N GLU A 240 12.63 -15.09 14.17
CA GLU A 240 13.23 -16.27 13.52
C GLU A 240 14.37 -15.86 12.57
N ILE A 241 14.18 -14.79 11.78
CA ILE A 241 15.21 -14.24 10.89
C ILE A 241 16.42 -13.74 11.68
N GLU A 242 16.21 -13.01 12.76
CA GLU A 242 17.29 -12.52 13.63
C GLU A 242 18.05 -13.67 14.32
N THR A 243 17.36 -14.73 14.70
CA THR A 243 17.97 -15.90 15.34
C THR A 243 18.86 -16.66 14.36
N VAL A 244 18.39 -16.89 13.13
CA VAL A 244 19.19 -17.50 12.06
C VAL A 244 20.40 -16.62 11.71
N GLN A 245 20.24 -15.29 11.70
CA GLN A 245 21.36 -14.36 11.51
C GLN A 245 22.44 -14.53 12.60
N LYS A 246 22.04 -14.49 13.87
CA LYS A 246 22.98 -14.64 15.00
C LYS A 246 23.69 -16.00 14.98
N GLN A 247 23.01 -17.06 14.55
CA GLN A 247 23.63 -18.37 14.38
C GLN A 247 24.65 -18.37 13.23
N ASN A 248 24.31 -17.81 12.08
CA ASN A 248 25.25 -17.74 10.95
C ASN A 248 26.49 -16.88 11.27
N GLU A 249 26.33 -15.78 12.02
CA GLU A 249 27.46 -14.97 12.51
C GLU A 249 28.32 -15.74 13.52
N LYS A 250 27.72 -16.53 14.41
CA LYS A 250 28.42 -17.30 15.44
C LYS A 250 29.16 -18.53 14.89
N TYR A 251 28.66 -19.14 13.81
CA TYR A 251 29.17 -20.42 13.29
C TYR A 251 29.79 -20.35 11.88
N GLY A 252 29.94 -19.15 11.31
CA GLY A 252 30.80 -18.87 10.15
C GLY A 252 30.70 -19.89 9.02
N LYS A 253 29.54 -19.98 8.36
CA LYS A 253 29.39 -20.61 7.04
C LYS A 253 29.03 -19.56 6.00
#